data_AF-A0A351J7L1-F1
#
_entry.id   AF-A0A351J7L1-F1
#
_cell.length_a   1.000
_cell.length_b   1.000
_cell.length_c   1.000
_cell.angle_alpha   90.00
_cell.angle_beta   90.00
_cell.angle_gamma   90.00
#
_symmetry.space_group_name_H-M   'P 1'
#
loop_
_entity.id
_entity.type
_entity.pdbx_description
1 polymer ?
#
loop_
_entity_poly.entity_id
_entity_poly.type
_entity_poly.pdbx_seq_one_letter_code
_entity_poly.pdbx_strand_id
1 'polypeptide(L)'
;GQNASTAPLVSHFPGTTQYTVTVTGKDGINWIDTPGIAPGDRLSDLVCPDCGAELAFAGKKLQARLYHLEPGQAVTFAGLAAFTNQAAEVRTLLCYAGREVV
;
A
#
# COMPACT_ATOMS: atom_id res chain seq x y z
N GLY A 1 -16.82 -35.46 -6.52
CA GLY A 1 -15.56 -34.70 -6.58
C GLY A 1 -15.92 -33.26 -6.80
N GLN A 2 -15.54 -32.37 -5.89
CA GLN A 2 -15.99 -30.98 -5.91
C GLN A 2 -15.36 -30.24 -7.10
N ASN A 3 -16.21 -29.61 -7.92
CA ASN A 3 -15.81 -28.72 -9.01
C ASN A 3 -14.98 -27.56 -8.43
N ALA A 4 -13.67 -27.58 -8.67
CA ALA A 4 -12.81 -26.45 -8.35
C ALA A 4 -13.17 -25.28 -9.27
N SER A 5 -13.63 -24.18 -8.68
CA SER A 5 -13.85 -22.91 -9.36
C SER A 5 -12.58 -22.50 -10.11
N THR A 6 -12.69 -22.26 -11.42
CA THR A 6 -11.61 -21.79 -12.31
C THR A 6 -11.34 -20.27 -12.20
N ALA A 7 -11.98 -19.59 -11.26
CA ALA A 7 -11.78 -18.16 -11.04
C ALA A 7 -10.55 -17.89 -10.13
N PRO A 8 -9.72 -16.88 -10.44
CA PRO A 8 -8.61 -16.49 -9.57
C PRO A 8 -9.13 -16.10 -8.17
N LEU A 9 -8.48 -16.61 -7.13
CA LEU A 9 -8.79 -16.25 -5.74
C LEU A 9 -8.15 -14.90 -5.42
N VAL A 10 -8.97 -13.91 -5.08
CA VAL A 10 -8.52 -12.57 -4.68
C VAL A 10 -8.29 -12.57 -3.17
N SER A 11 -7.06 -12.26 -2.74
CA SER A 11 -6.73 -12.06 -1.32
C SER A 11 -6.78 -10.57 -0.96
N HIS A 12 -7.11 -10.26 0.29
CA HIS A 12 -7.42 -8.90 0.75
C HIS A 12 -6.21 -8.08 1.23
N PHE A 13 -4.99 -8.65 1.36
CA PHE A 13 -3.84 -7.94 1.94
C PHE A 13 -2.46 -8.55 1.56
N PRO A 14 -1.40 -7.75 1.25
CA PRO A 14 -0.30 -8.16 0.36
C PRO A 14 0.62 -9.28 0.86
N GLY A 15 1.14 -10.07 -0.09
CA GLY A 15 1.39 -11.53 -0.01
C GLY A 15 0.40 -12.33 -0.90
N THR A 16 -0.52 -11.60 -1.52
CA THR A 16 -1.61 -12.02 -2.40
C THR A 16 -1.05 -12.43 -3.76
N THR A 17 -0.68 -13.67 -4.00
CA THR A 17 -1.52 -14.88 -3.99
C THR A 17 -1.00 -15.91 -2.98
N GLN A 18 -1.85 -16.70 -2.30
CA GLN A 18 -1.38 -17.64 -1.27
C GLN A 18 -0.77 -18.93 -1.86
N TYR A 19 -1.19 -19.31 -3.07
CA TYR A 19 -0.82 -20.55 -3.73
C TYR A 19 -0.77 -20.31 -5.24
N THR A 20 0.14 -20.97 -5.95
CA THR A 20 0.21 -20.83 -7.41
C THR A 20 -1.14 -21.15 -8.08
N VAL A 21 -1.67 -20.22 -8.86
CA VAL A 21 -2.87 -20.42 -9.67
C VAL A 21 -2.48 -20.48 -11.14
N THR A 22 -2.91 -21.53 -11.84
CA THR A 22 -2.70 -21.66 -13.29
C THR A 22 -4.02 -21.54 -14.03
N VAL A 23 -4.09 -20.62 -14.98
CA VAL A 23 -5.24 -20.41 -15.86
C VAL A 23 -4.80 -20.60 -17.30
N THR A 24 -5.40 -21.56 -18.02
CA THR A 24 -5.14 -21.76 -19.44
C THR A 24 -6.12 -20.93 -20.28
N GLY A 25 -5.58 -20.02 -21.08
CA GLY A 25 -6.33 -19.21 -22.03
C GLY A 25 -6.89 -20.03 -23.20
N LYS A 26 -7.86 -19.45 -23.92
CA LYS A 26 -8.46 -20.08 -25.12
C LYS A 26 -7.47 -20.28 -26.27
N ASP A 27 -6.38 -19.52 -26.25
CA ASP A 27 -5.22 -19.60 -27.13
C ASP A 27 -4.21 -20.70 -26.73
N GLY A 28 -4.46 -21.39 -25.62
CA GLY A 28 -3.55 -22.40 -25.06
C GLY A 28 -2.41 -21.81 -24.23
N ILE A 29 -2.37 -20.50 -23.99
CA ILE A 29 -1.35 -19.86 -23.16
C ILE A 29 -1.68 -20.09 -21.68
N ASN A 30 -0.68 -20.53 -20.92
CA ASN A 30 -0.80 -20.69 -19.47
C ASN A 30 -0.40 -19.41 -18.75
N TRP A 31 -1.33 -18.84 -18.00
CA TRP A 31 -1.12 -17.76 -17.06
C TRP A 31 -0.87 -18.36 -15.69
N ILE A 32 0.29 -18.07 -15.10
CA ILE A 32 0.69 -18.59 -13.80
C ILE A 32 0.80 -17.41 -12.85
N ASP A 33 -0.14 -17.34 -11.91
CA ASP A 33 -0.09 -16.39 -10.81
C ASP A 33 0.64 -17.04 -9.63
N THR A 34 1.77 -16.48 -9.23
CA THR A 34 2.68 -17.06 -8.23
C THR A 34 2.41 -16.48 -6.84
N PRO A 35 2.77 -17.20 -5.77
CA PRO A 35 2.59 -16.67 -4.44
C PRO A 35 3.27 -15.31 -4.22
N GLY A 36 2.58 -14.40 -3.55
CA GLY A 36 3.14 -13.09 -3.23
C GLY A 36 4.21 -13.19 -2.16
N ILE A 37 5.32 -12.47 -2.32
CA ILE A 37 6.39 -12.42 -1.32
C ILE A 37 6.06 -11.31 -0.30
N ALA A 38 6.11 -11.65 0.99
CA ALA A 38 6.06 -10.69 2.09
C ALA A 38 7.48 -10.52 2.67
N PRO A 39 8.20 -9.44 2.34
CA PRO A 39 9.59 -9.27 2.77
C PRO A 39 9.72 -8.97 4.28
N GLY A 40 8.64 -8.53 4.94
CA GLY A 40 8.60 -8.28 6.38
C GLY A 40 9.09 -6.88 6.79
N ASP A 41 9.61 -6.09 5.85
CA ASP A 41 10.12 -4.73 6.08
C ASP A 41 9.30 -3.64 5.36
N ARG A 42 8.31 -4.04 4.54
CA ARG A 42 7.38 -3.09 3.90
C ARG A 42 6.47 -2.49 4.97
N LEU A 43 6.10 -1.22 4.82
CA LEU A 43 5.23 -0.53 5.78
C LEU A 43 3.94 -1.29 6.12
N SER A 44 3.31 -1.96 5.15
CA SER A 44 2.11 -2.79 5.38
C SER A 44 2.36 -4.07 6.18
N ASP A 45 3.61 -4.54 6.21
CA ASP A 45 4.03 -5.73 6.97
C ASP A 45 4.33 -5.36 8.43
N LEU A 46 4.62 -4.08 8.70
CA LEU A 46 4.96 -3.53 10.01
C LEU A 46 3.74 -3.06 10.83
N VAL A 47 2.56 -3.03 10.21
CA VAL A 47 1.30 -2.62 10.85
C VAL A 47 0.35 -3.81 10.93
N CYS A 48 -0.68 -3.69 11.77
CA CYS A 48 -1.70 -4.74 11.84
C CYS A 48 -2.40 -4.91 10.46
N PRO A 49 -2.88 -6.11 10.08
CA PRO A 49 -3.50 -6.33 8.77
C PRO A 49 -4.64 -5.36 8.46
N ASP A 50 -5.50 -5.08 9.45
CA ASP A 50 -6.60 -4.12 9.29
C ASP A 50 -6.09 -2.68 9.16
N CYS A 51 -5.06 -2.31 9.93
CA CYS A 51 -4.39 -1.01 9.87
C CYS A 51 -3.77 -0.77 8.49
N GLY A 52 -3.09 -1.78 7.97
CA GLY A 52 -2.51 -1.73 6.64
C GLY A 52 -3.59 -1.65 5.56
N ALA A 53 -4.74 -2.32 5.75
CA ALA A 53 -5.87 -2.24 4.84
C ALA A 53 -6.44 -0.83 4.82
N GLU A 54 -6.57 -0.19 5.98
CA GLU A 54 -6.95 1.23 6.04
C GLU A 54 -5.90 2.11 5.35
N LEU A 55 -4.59 1.91 5.57
CA LEU A 55 -3.56 2.70 4.88
C LEU A 55 -3.57 2.52 3.35
N ALA A 56 -3.80 1.30 2.88
CA ALA A 56 -3.80 0.94 1.45
C ALA A 56 -5.12 1.28 0.74
N PHE A 57 -6.24 1.29 1.47
CA PHE A 57 -7.59 1.36 0.89
C PHE A 57 -8.46 2.52 1.43
N ALA A 58 -8.00 3.30 2.42
CA ALA A 58 -8.71 4.51 2.90
C ALA A 58 -8.64 5.64 1.88
N GLY A 59 -9.56 5.57 0.91
CA GLY A 59 -9.84 6.61 -0.06
C GLY A 59 -9.26 6.27 -1.43
N LYS A 60 -10.16 6.06 -2.41
CA LYS A 60 -9.84 5.78 -3.82
C LYS A 60 -8.99 6.86 -4.52
N LYS A 61 -8.58 7.93 -3.81
CA LYS A 61 -7.83 9.06 -4.34
C LYS A 61 -6.89 9.64 -3.27
N LEU A 62 -5.61 9.74 -3.61
CA LEU A 62 -4.62 10.47 -2.82
C LEU A 62 -5.03 11.94 -2.72
N GLN A 63 -4.95 12.50 -1.52
CA GLN A 63 -5.18 13.92 -1.26
C GLN A 63 -3.87 14.67 -1.38
N ALA A 64 -3.89 15.79 -2.09
CA ALA A 64 -2.78 16.72 -2.16
C ALA A 64 -2.92 17.76 -1.04
N ARG A 65 -1.89 17.94 -0.21
CA ARG A 65 -1.86 18.96 0.84
C ARG A 65 -0.56 19.75 0.79
N LEU A 66 -0.66 21.07 0.83
CA LEU A 66 0.49 21.98 0.78
C LEU A 66 0.75 22.56 2.16
N TYR A 67 1.98 22.41 2.64
CA TYR A 67 2.45 22.94 3.92
C TYR A 67 3.59 23.92 3.69
N HIS A 68 3.59 25.03 4.42
CA HIS A 68 4.78 25.86 4.63
C HIS A 68 5.35 25.48 6.00
N LEU A 69 6.59 25.01 6.01
CA LEU A 69 7.28 24.54 7.19
C LEU A 69 8.37 25.53 7.56
N GLU A 70 8.21 26.15 8.73
CA GLU A 70 9.28 26.91 9.38
C GLU A 70 10.46 25.98 9.74
N PRO A 71 11.66 26.53 9.97
CA PRO A 71 12.79 25.77 10.49
C PRO A 71 12.42 24.96 11.73
N GLY A 72 12.69 23.65 11.70
CA GLY A 72 12.42 22.71 12.78
C GLY A 72 10.99 22.15 12.82
N GLN A 73 10.05 22.64 12.02
CA GLN A 73 8.70 22.07 11.97
C GLN A 73 8.64 20.75 11.21
N ALA A 74 7.67 19.91 11.57
CA ALA A 74 7.46 18.61 10.96
C ALA A 74 6.01 18.34 10.57
N VAL A 75 5.81 17.57 9.51
CA VAL A 75 4.53 16.93 9.16
C VAL A 75 4.65 15.45 9.49
N THR A 76 3.72 14.93 10.29
CA THR A 76 3.67 13.52 10.69
C THR A 76 2.57 12.78 9.93
N PHE A 77 2.87 11.56 9.50
CA PHE A 77 1.99 10.72 8.70
C PHE A 77 1.44 9.59 9.57
N ALA A 78 0.33 9.83 10.28
CA ALA A 78 -0.32 8.88 11.20
C ALA A 78 0.64 8.14 12.16
N GLY A 79 1.74 8.78 12.57
CA GLY A 79 2.78 8.18 13.42
C GLY A 79 3.70 7.15 12.73
N LEU A 80 3.54 6.93 11.42
CA LEU A 80 4.29 5.96 10.62
C LEU A 80 5.54 6.55 9.96
N ALA A 81 5.49 7.84 9.65
CA ALA A 81 6.60 8.59 9.09
C ALA A 81 6.51 10.07 9.50
N ALA A 82 7.62 10.80 9.34
CA ALA A 82 7.64 12.24 9.51
C ALA A 82 8.58 12.90 8.51
N PHE A 83 8.22 14.08 8.06
CA PHE A 83 9.09 14.97 7.31
C PHE A 83 9.36 16.22 8.15
N THR A 84 10.63 16.51 8.43
CA THR A 84 11.04 17.66 9.24
C THR A 84 11.86 18.63 8.40
N ASN A 85 11.54 19.92 8.44
CA ASN A 85 12.37 20.95 7.83
C ASN A 85 13.62 21.21 8.70
N GLN A 86 14.76 20.68 8.28
CA GLN A 86 16.05 20.91 8.97
C GLN A 86 16.81 22.14 8.43
N ALA A 87 16.30 22.81 7.40
CA ALA A 87 16.92 24.02 6.88
C ALA A 87 16.63 25.21 7.81
N ALA A 88 17.50 26.22 7.76
CA ALA A 88 17.31 27.49 8.48
C ALA A 88 16.29 28.43 7.82
N GLU A 89 15.65 28.00 6.73
CA GLU A 89 14.69 28.76 5.93
C GLU A 89 13.37 28.01 5.76
N VAL A 90 12.30 28.74 5.46
CA VAL A 90 10.97 28.17 5.20
C VAL A 90 11.02 27.25 3.98
N ARG A 91 10.40 26.07 4.10
CA ARG A 91 10.26 25.11 3.00
C ARG A 91 8.80 24.82 2.72
N THR A 92 8.48 24.66 1.44
CA THR A 92 7.16 24.22 1.00
C THR A 92 7.17 22.71 0.78
N LEU A 93 6.27 21.98 1.44
CA LEU A 93 6.05 20.55 1.25
C LEU A 93 4.69 20.33 0.58
N LEU A 94 4.69 19.75 -0.62
CA LEU A 94 3.49 19.22 -1.25
C LEU A 94 3.41 17.72 -1.02
N CYS A 95 2.46 17.31 -0.19
CA CYS A 95 2.25 15.95 0.25
C CYS A 95 1.11 15.28 -0.54
N TYR A 96 1.29 14.01 -0.91
CA TYR A 96 0.25 13.15 -1.45
C TYR A 96 0.09 11.92 -0.56
N ALA A 97 -1.07 11.78 0.09
CA ALA A 97 -1.33 10.65 0.98
C ALA A 97 -2.83 10.32 1.05
N GLY A 98 -3.15 9.15 1.64
CA GLY A 98 -4.52 8.81 2.02
C GLY A 98 -5.09 9.86 2.97
N ARG A 99 -6.41 10.07 2.92
CA ARG A 99 -7.07 11.16 3.67
C ARG A 99 -6.79 11.11 5.17
N GLU A 100 -6.77 9.92 5.74
CA GLU A 100 -6.59 9.67 7.17
C GLU A 100 -5.11 9.61 7.61
N VAL A 101 -4.17 9.72 6.66
CA VAL A 101 -2.74 9.56 6.92
C VAL A 101 -2.07 10.90 7.24
N VAL A 102 -2.60 12.01 6.74
CA VAL A 102 -2.01 13.35 6.83
C VAL A 102 -3.04 14.35 7.31
#